data_AF-A0A833DAP5-F1
#
_entry.id   AF-A0A833DAP5-F1
#
_cell.length_a   1.000
_cell.length_b   1.000
_cell.length_c   1.000
_cell.angle_alpha   90.00
_cell.angle_beta   90.00
_cell.angle_gamma   90.00
#
_symmetry.space_group_name_H-M   'P 1'
#
loop_
_entity.id
_entity.type
_entity.pdbx_description
1 polymer ?
#
loop_
_entity_poly.entity_id
_entity_poly.type
_entity_poly.pdbx_seq_one_letter_code
_entity_poly.pdbx_strand_id
1 'polypeptide(L)'
;MGDDEFDDYSAVELWLHDLSIDSATRVAGALMIFIGSLLGAILGVALISADVGEILTGQLDSSDGVADVNGMVNTALEDNTTGGDPVEGVKVSILDSDELEIGHDFTDSGGRFSVEEIPRRASTLLVDHPENVTVRILLIPGDHAQISITLTPGDGLYESDMTGESHLAESVLIGTTIAGLTLLAGLAGMVGGLEAYRGDHYRRTWWLSFFGLWSRGMLFIGPMFILLGMGMTHLARDQFTDHTED
;
A
#
# COMPACT_ATOMS: atom_id res chain seq x y z
N MET A 1 -53.13 30.53 -26.95
CA MET A 1 -52.41 30.07 -25.75
C MET A 1 -51.49 28.96 -26.20
N GLY A 2 -50.17 29.12 -26.08
CA GLY A 2 -49.25 28.00 -26.27
C GLY A 2 -47.84 28.29 -26.79
N ASP A 3 -47.37 29.54 -26.90
CA ASP A 3 -46.03 29.82 -27.47
C ASP A 3 -45.11 30.67 -26.56
N ASP A 4 -45.42 30.81 -25.25
CA ASP A 4 -44.66 31.69 -24.33
C ASP A 4 -44.03 30.94 -23.14
N GLU A 5 -43.55 29.70 -23.30
CA GLU A 5 -42.91 28.96 -22.18
C GLU A 5 -41.40 28.70 -22.39
N PHE A 6 -40.82 29.15 -23.51
CA PHE A 6 -39.40 28.91 -23.84
C PHE A 6 -38.52 30.16 -24.00
N ASP A 7 -39.07 31.37 -23.88
CA ASP A 7 -38.36 32.62 -24.21
C ASP A 7 -37.36 33.10 -23.13
N ASP A 8 -37.30 32.47 -21.95
CA ASP A 8 -36.43 32.91 -20.83
C ASP A 8 -35.27 31.94 -20.51
N TYR A 9 -35.09 30.87 -21.29
CA TYR A 9 -34.04 29.87 -21.04
C TYR A 9 -32.71 30.25 -21.70
N SER A 10 -31.62 30.18 -20.94
CA SER A 10 -30.28 30.36 -21.49
C SER A 10 -29.89 29.18 -22.40
N ALA A 11 -29.00 29.40 -23.38
CA ALA A 11 -28.55 28.34 -24.29
C ALA A 11 -27.95 27.11 -23.57
N VAL A 12 -27.38 27.31 -22.38
CA VAL A 12 -26.84 26.24 -21.52
C VAL A 12 -27.97 25.42 -20.90
N GLU A 13 -29.04 26.07 -20.47
CA GLU A 13 -30.19 25.43 -19.83
C GLU A 13 -31.00 24.60 -20.83
N LEU A 14 -31.14 25.10 -22.05
CA LEU A 14 -31.74 24.39 -23.17
C LEU A 14 -30.93 23.14 -23.54
N TRP A 15 -29.59 23.23 -23.51
CA TRP A 15 -28.70 22.09 -23.75
C TRP A 15 -28.74 21.05 -22.62
N LEU A 16 -28.79 21.49 -21.36
CA LEU A 16 -28.92 20.59 -20.20
C LEU A 16 -30.28 19.87 -20.17
N HIS A 17 -31.34 20.53 -20.60
CA HIS A 17 -32.67 19.93 -20.72
C HIS A 17 -32.74 18.86 -21.83
N ASP A 18 -32.06 19.08 -22.96
CA ASP A 18 -31.96 18.05 -24.01
C ASP A 18 -31.22 16.81 -23.50
N LEU A 19 -30.12 17.02 -22.75
CA LEU A 19 -29.37 15.94 -22.12
C LEU A 19 -30.15 15.20 -21.04
N SER A 20 -31.03 15.85 -20.28
CA SER A 20 -31.81 15.18 -19.22
C SER A 20 -32.88 14.25 -19.78
N ILE A 21 -33.40 14.52 -20.98
CA ILE A 21 -34.42 13.70 -21.65
C ILE A 21 -33.76 12.53 -22.41
N ASP A 22 -32.53 12.71 -22.90
CA ASP A 22 -31.85 11.65 -23.66
C ASP A 22 -31.44 10.46 -22.77
N SER A 23 -31.91 9.27 -23.14
CA SER A 23 -31.51 7.99 -22.53
C SER A 23 -30.01 7.71 -22.64
N ALA A 24 -29.33 8.28 -23.64
CA ALA A 24 -27.88 8.15 -23.81
C ALA A 24 -27.11 8.77 -22.65
N THR A 25 -27.62 9.85 -22.04
CA THR A 25 -27.00 10.51 -20.88
C THR A 25 -26.99 9.59 -19.66
N ARG A 26 -28.10 8.89 -19.40
CA ARG A 26 -28.18 7.88 -18.32
C ARG A 26 -27.21 6.72 -18.57
N VAL A 27 -27.19 6.19 -19.80
CA VAL A 27 -26.32 5.07 -20.17
C VAL A 27 -24.85 5.45 -20.11
N ALA A 28 -24.48 6.65 -20.59
CA ALA A 28 -23.13 7.18 -20.48
C ALA A 28 -22.72 7.37 -19.01
N GLY A 29 -23.63 7.90 -18.18
CA GLY A 29 -23.39 8.04 -16.75
C GLY A 29 -23.18 6.71 -16.04
N ALA A 30 -24.02 5.72 -16.35
CA ALA A 30 -23.91 4.35 -15.86
C ALA A 30 -22.57 3.71 -16.21
N LEU A 31 -22.12 3.88 -17.45
CA LEU A 31 -20.85 3.33 -17.94
C LEU A 31 -19.65 4.00 -17.26
N MET A 32 -19.69 5.31 -17.02
CA MET A 32 -18.63 6.04 -16.31
C MET A 32 -18.53 5.59 -14.85
N ILE A 33 -19.67 5.42 -14.14
CA ILE A 33 -19.70 4.85 -12.78
C ILE A 33 -19.08 3.44 -12.80
N PHE A 34 -19.49 2.59 -13.75
CA PHE A 34 -19.02 1.22 -13.83
C PHE A 34 -17.50 1.14 -14.06
N ILE A 35 -16.97 1.90 -15.03
CA ILE A 35 -15.53 1.91 -15.35
C ILE A 35 -14.72 2.44 -14.16
N GLY A 36 -15.15 3.55 -13.56
CA GLY A 36 -14.44 4.12 -12.41
C GLY A 36 -14.40 3.17 -11.21
N SER A 37 -15.49 2.42 -11.00
CA SER A 37 -15.59 1.43 -9.93
C SER A 37 -14.83 0.14 -10.23
N LEU A 38 -14.78 -0.27 -11.50
CA LEU A 38 -13.99 -1.42 -11.97
C LEU A 38 -12.49 -1.19 -11.74
N LEU A 39 -12.00 0.02 -12.03
CA LEU A 39 -10.61 0.40 -11.71
C LEU A 39 -10.32 0.29 -10.20
N GLY A 40 -11.29 0.67 -9.36
CA GLY A 40 -11.23 0.49 -7.90
C GLY A 40 -11.16 -0.95 -7.46
N ALA A 41 -11.99 -1.81 -8.06
CA ALA A 41 -11.97 -3.25 -7.78
C ALA A 41 -10.65 -3.90 -8.19
N ILE A 42 -10.10 -3.55 -9.37
CA ILE A 42 -8.78 -4.03 -9.82
C ILE A 42 -7.69 -3.62 -8.83
N LEU A 43 -7.70 -2.36 -8.37
CA LEU A 43 -6.75 -1.90 -7.36
C LEU A 43 -6.89 -2.66 -6.04
N GLY A 44 -8.12 -2.89 -5.57
CA GLY A 44 -8.39 -3.68 -4.37
C GLY A 44 -7.79 -5.09 -4.45
N VAL A 45 -7.95 -5.76 -5.58
CA VAL A 45 -7.31 -7.08 -5.84
C VAL A 45 -5.78 -6.99 -5.86
N ALA A 46 -5.22 -5.95 -6.48
CA ALA A 46 -3.79 -5.75 -6.54
C ALA A 46 -3.17 -5.52 -5.15
N LEU A 47 -3.84 -4.75 -4.28
CA LEU A 47 -3.41 -4.51 -2.89
C LEU A 47 -3.38 -5.82 -2.09
N ILE A 48 -4.44 -6.64 -2.18
CA ILE A 48 -4.48 -7.95 -1.50
C ILE A 48 -3.34 -8.85 -2.01
N SER A 49 -3.08 -8.84 -3.31
CA SER A 49 -2.03 -9.68 -3.92
C SER A 49 -0.63 -9.26 -3.49
N ALA A 50 -0.40 -7.96 -3.30
CA ALA A 50 0.87 -7.42 -2.81
C ALA A 50 1.11 -7.82 -1.34
N ASP A 51 0.12 -7.61 -0.46
CA ASP A 51 0.24 -7.95 0.97
C ASP A 51 0.45 -9.46 1.17
N VAL A 52 -0.30 -10.30 0.44
CA VAL A 52 -0.14 -11.77 0.52
C VAL A 52 1.20 -12.24 -0.06
N GLY A 53 1.71 -11.57 -1.10
CA GLY A 53 3.01 -11.88 -1.69
C GLY A 53 4.17 -11.66 -0.73
N GLU A 54 4.11 -10.60 0.08
CA GLU A 54 5.11 -10.32 1.13
C GLU A 54 5.13 -11.42 2.20
N ILE A 55 3.96 -11.83 2.68
CA ILE A 55 3.83 -12.90 3.69
C ILE A 55 4.36 -14.23 3.15
N LEU A 56 3.98 -14.60 1.93
CA LEU A 56 4.40 -15.86 1.32
C LEU A 56 5.90 -15.88 1.01
N THR A 57 6.46 -14.76 0.56
CA THR A 57 7.92 -14.68 0.30
C THR A 57 8.70 -14.79 1.61
N GLY A 58 8.26 -14.13 2.69
CA GLY A 58 8.86 -14.30 4.01
C GLY A 58 8.73 -15.72 4.58
N GLN A 59 7.64 -16.42 4.26
CA GLN A 59 7.41 -17.80 4.71
C GLN A 59 8.12 -18.87 3.86
N LEU A 60 8.29 -18.66 2.55
CA LEU A 60 8.97 -19.62 1.68
C LEU A 60 10.49 -19.65 1.91
N ASP A 61 11.06 -18.50 2.29
CA ASP A 61 12.43 -18.40 2.80
C ASP A 61 12.59 -19.05 4.20
N SER A 62 11.48 -19.41 4.87
CA SER A 62 11.49 -20.03 6.21
C SER A 62 11.63 -21.55 6.21
N SER A 63 11.71 -22.22 5.04
CA SER A 63 11.49 -23.68 4.98
C SER A 63 12.66 -24.54 5.48
N ASP A 64 13.87 -23.98 5.60
CA ASP A 64 15.06 -24.72 6.06
C ASP A 64 15.48 -24.43 7.52
N GLY A 65 14.73 -23.59 8.26
CA GLY A 65 15.05 -23.25 9.66
C GLY A 65 16.36 -22.47 9.86
N VAL A 66 17.04 -22.15 8.76
CA VAL A 66 18.19 -21.25 8.67
C VAL A 66 17.79 -20.01 7.87
N ALA A 67 18.52 -18.91 8.04
CA ALA A 67 18.38 -17.69 7.27
C ALA A 67 19.72 -16.95 7.19
N ASP A 68 19.85 -16.11 6.17
CA ASP A 68 21.03 -15.29 5.97
C ASP A 68 20.93 -13.98 6.75
N VAL A 69 22.07 -13.51 7.25
CA VAL A 69 22.19 -12.23 7.96
C VAL A 69 22.97 -11.26 7.08
N ASN A 70 22.25 -10.33 6.46
CA ASN A 70 22.81 -9.34 5.55
C ASN A 70 22.89 -7.97 6.20
N GLY A 71 23.96 -7.23 5.93
CA GLY A 71 24.07 -5.87 6.44
C GLY A 71 25.18 -5.03 5.81
N MET A 72 25.36 -3.85 6.39
CA MET A 72 26.38 -2.89 6.00
C MET A 72 26.93 -2.17 7.23
N VAL A 73 28.24 -1.94 7.23
CA VAL A 73 28.97 -1.21 8.27
C VAL A 73 29.49 0.10 7.69
N ASN A 74 29.10 1.21 8.32
CA ASN A 74 29.51 2.55 7.94
C ASN A 74 30.15 3.29 9.13
N THR A 75 30.98 4.29 8.86
CA THR A 75 31.48 5.21 9.89
C THR A 75 30.35 6.10 10.42
N ALA A 76 30.46 6.51 11.69
CA ALA A 76 29.58 7.53 12.25
C ALA A 76 29.73 8.86 11.50
N LEU A 77 28.65 9.62 11.44
CA LEU A 77 28.68 11.00 10.95
C LEU A 77 29.42 11.85 11.99
N GLU A 78 30.58 12.38 11.61
CA GLU A 78 31.36 13.30 12.47
C GLU A 78 30.89 14.75 12.30
N ASP A 79 30.47 15.12 11.09
CA ASP A 79 29.82 16.40 10.80
C ASP A 79 28.82 16.31 9.62
N ASN A 80 28.30 17.44 9.14
CA ASN A 80 27.35 17.50 8.01
C ASN A 80 27.98 17.17 6.63
N THR A 81 29.27 16.85 6.59
CA THR A 81 30.08 16.69 5.36
C THR A 81 31.04 15.50 5.39
N THR A 82 31.20 14.82 6.53
CA THR A 82 32.16 13.73 6.75
C THR A 82 31.58 12.62 7.62
N GLY A 83 31.96 11.39 7.31
CA GLY A 83 31.39 10.18 7.90
C GLY A 83 30.26 9.57 7.07
N GLY A 84 29.75 8.42 7.49
CA GLY A 84 28.80 7.62 6.71
C GLY A 84 29.44 6.84 5.57
N ASP A 85 30.78 6.76 5.54
CA ASP A 85 31.53 6.01 4.55
C ASP A 85 31.52 4.51 4.90
N PRO A 86 31.42 3.62 3.90
CA PRO A 86 31.51 2.18 4.12
C PRO A 86 32.89 1.78 4.64
N VAL A 87 32.92 0.81 5.56
CA VAL A 87 34.17 0.33 6.17
C VAL A 87 34.44 -1.11 5.76
N GLU A 88 35.56 -1.34 5.09
CA GLU A 88 36.03 -2.66 4.64
C GLU A 88 36.84 -3.39 5.73
N GLY A 89 36.76 -4.72 5.75
CA GLY A 89 37.58 -5.59 6.59
C GLY A 89 37.14 -5.68 8.05
N VAL A 90 35.93 -5.20 8.38
CA VAL A 90 35.35 -5.31 9.71
C VAL A 90 34.85 -6.72 9.93
N LYS A 91 35.26 -7.36 11.03
CA LYS A 91 34.75 -8.69 11.39
C LYS A 91 33.35 -8.56 11.99
N VAL A 92 32.40 -9.25 11.40
CA VAL A 92 31.04 -9.40 11.92
C VAL A 92 30.83 -10.86 12.31
N SER A 93 30.58 -11.11 13.59
CA SER A 93 30.36 -12.45 14.13
C SER A 93 28.92 -12.60 14.60
N ILE A 94 28.31 -13.77 14.40
CA ILE A 94 27.03 -14.14 15.00
C ILE A 94 27.30 -15.14 16.13
N LEU A 95 26.75 -14.84 17.30
CA LEU A 95 26.88 -15.63 18.53
C LEU A 95 25.54 -16.26 18.90
N ASP A 96 25.56 -17.50 19.38
CA ASP A 96 24.39 -18.19 19.94
C ASP A 96 24.10 -17.74 21.39
N SER A 97 23.04 -18.29 22.01
CA SER A 97 22.66 -18.05 23.42
C SER A 97 23.75 -18.36 24.44
N ASP A 98 24.70 -19.23 24.10
CA ASP A 98 25.86 -19.59 24.93
C ASP A 98 27.10 -18.71 24.63
N GLU A 99 26.93 -17.60 23.90
CA GLU A 99 27.99 -16.69 23.42
C GLU A 99 29.04 -17.36 22.52
N LEU A 100 28.70 -18.50 21.92
CA LEU A 100 29.56 -19.22 20.97
C LEU A 100 29.35 -18.67 19.55
N GLU A 101 30.46 -18.39 18.84
CA GLU A 101 30.41 -17.99 17.42
C GLU A 101 29.87 -19.13 16.56
N ILE A 102 28.75 -18.88 15.88
CA ILE A 102 28.08 -19.80 14.96
C ILE A 102 28.26 -19.42 13.49
N GLY A 103 28.73 -18.20 13.21
CA GLY A 103 29.11 -17.74 11.89
C GLY A 103 29.84 -16.40 11.94
N HIS A 104 30.56 -16.07 10.89
CA HIS A 104 31.20 -14.77 10.73
C HIS A 104 31.39 -14.42 9.26
N ASP A 105 31.58 -13.13 8.99
CA ASP A 105 32.00 -12.60 7.71
C ASP A 105 32.88 -11.35 7.91
N PHE A 106 33.55 -10.90 6.85
CA PHE A 106 34.30 -9.65 6.81
C PHE A 106 33.66 -8.70 5.80
N THR A 107 33.53 -7.44 6.18
CA THR A 107 32.93 -6.46 5.27
C THR A 107 33.76 -6.25 4.00
N ASP A 108 33.09 -6.13 2.87
CA ASP A 108 33.70 -5.83 1.57
C ASP A 108 34.04 -4.33 1.40
N SER A 109 34.60 -3.96 0.24
CA SER A 109 34.89 -2.56 -0.13
C SER A 109 33.68 -1.62 -0.12
N GLY A 110 32.46 -2.17 -0.15
CA GLY A 110 31.20 -1.43 0.00
C GLY A 110 30.64 -1.47 1.43
N GLY A 111 31.42 -1.98 2.40
CA GLY A 111 31.03 -2.12 3.80
C GLY A 111 30.01 -3.22 4.05
N ARG A 112 29.71 -4.07 3.05
CA ARG A 112 28.65 -5.08 3.14
C ARG A 112 29.18 -6.39 3.70
N PHE A 113 28.35 -7.08 4.46
CA PHE A 113 28.62 -8.43 4.95
C PHE A 113 27.39 -9.33 4.73
N SER A 114 27.62 -10.62 4.56
CA SER A 114 26.60 -11.66 4.44
C SER A 114 27.04 -12.92 5.17
N VAL A 115 26.35 -13.24 6.27
CA VAL A 115 26.58 -14.49 7.00
C VAL A 115 25.45 -15.45 6.66
N GLU A 116 25.76 -16.50 5.89
CA GLU A 116 24.79 -17.44 5.34
C GLU A 116 24.46 -18.59 6.30
N GLU A 117 23.29 -19.21 6.11
CA GLU A 117 22.88 -20.46 6.78
C GLU A 117 22.83 -20.41 8.32
N ILE A 118 22.48 -19.25 8.91
CA ILE A 118 22.40 -19.10 10.36
C ILE A 118 21.05 -19.62 10.89
N PRO A 119 21.02 -20.47 11.94
CA PRO A 119 19.77 -20.93 12.55
C PRO A 119 18.86 -19.78 12.99
N ARG A 120 17.56 -19.85 12.64
CA ARG A 120 16.56 -18.83 12.99
C ARG A 120 16.14 -18.90 14.46
N ARG A 121 17.04 -18.52 15.35
CA ARG A 121 16.84 -18.41 16.79
C ARG A 121 17.55 -17.17 17.31
N ALA A 122 17.12 -16.69 18.48
CA ALA A 122 17.71 -15.52 19.11
C ALA A 122 19.25 -15.66 19.17
N SER A 123 19.93 -14.74 18.51
CA SER A 123 21.38 -14.72 18.33
C SER A 123 21.88 -13.29 18.54
N THR A 124 23.15 -13.15 18.87
CA THR A 124 23.80 -11.84 19.05
C THR A 124 24.74 -11.59 17.88
N LEU A 125 24.49 -10.54 17.10
CA LEU A 125 25.46 -10.02 16.15
C LEU A 125 26.47 -9.14 16.90
N LEU A 126 27.74 -9.49 16.78
CA LEU A 126 28.88 -8.81 17.38
C LEU A 126 29.75 -8.21 16.28
N VAL A 127 29.98 -6.90 16.36
CA VAL A 127 30.96 -6.20 15.53
C VAL A 127 32.02 -5.60 16.42
N ASP A 128 33.26 -6.04 16.19
CA ASP A 128 34.44 -5.58 16.89
C ASP A 128 35.41 -4.95 15.89
N HIS A 129 35.78 -3.69 16.15
CA HIS A 129 36.71 -2.93 15.33
C HIS A 129 37.63 -2.08 16.22
N PRO A 130 38.95 -2.05 15.99
CA PRO A 130 39.87 -1.23 16.77
C PRO A 130 39.47 0.24 16.81
N GLU A 131 39.66 0.89 17.96
CA GLU A 131 39.40 2.33 18.18
C GLU A 131 37.93 2.76 18.02
N ASN A 132 37.00 1.80 17.89
CA ASN A 132 35.56 2.02 17.79
C ASN A 132 34.81 1.29 18.90
N VAL A 133 33.61 1.79 19.22
CA VAL A 133 32.69 1.16 20.17
C VAL A 133 32.25 -0.20 19.63
N THR A 134 32.37 -1.25 20.45
CA THR A 134 31.89 -2.59 20.11
C THR A 134 30.37 -2.57 20.01
N VAL A 135 29.81 -3.09 18.91
CA VAL A 135 28.36 -3.14 18.69
C VAL A 135 27.86 -4.57 18.91
N ARG A 136 26.86 -4.72 19.79
CA ARG A 136 26.13 -5.96 20.05
C ARG A 136 24.66 -5.77 19.74
N ILE A 137 24.12 -6.56 18.82
CA ILE A 137 22.72 -6.50 18.41
C ILE A 137 22.09 -7.86 18.65
N LEU A 138 21.08 -7.92 19.51
CA LEU A 138 20.27 -9.12 19.68
C LEU A 138 19.26 -9.18 18.53
N LEU A 139 19.19 -10.29 17.78
CA LEU A 139 18.30 -10.43 16.63
C LEU A 139 17.87 -11.88 16.39
N ILE A 140 16.83 -12.05 15.57
CA ILE A 140 16.47 -13.35 15.00
C ILE A 140 16.87 -13.31 13.52
N PRO A 141 17.78 -14.19 13.07
CA PRO A 141 18.20 -14.25 11.66
C PRO A 141 17.00 -14.38 10.71
N GLY A 142 17.01 -13.60 9.63
CA GLY A 142 15.93 -13.54 8.63
C GLY A 142 14.76 -12.60 8.96
N ASP A 143 14.69 -12.01 10.16
CA ASP A 143 13.59 -11.08 10.50
C ASP A 143 13.80 -9.66 9.95
N HIS A 144 15.03 -9.33 9.55
CA HIS A 144 15.41 -8.04 9.00
C HIS A 144 16.11 -8.23 7.66
N ALA A 145 15.63 -7.56 6.61
CA ALA A 145 16.19 -7.68 5.26
C ALA A 145 17.61 -7.09 5.15
N GLN A 146 17.93 -6.07 5.95
CA GLN A 146 19.26 -5.47 6.00
C GLN A 146 19.52 -4.81 7.35
N ILE A 147 20.67 -5.12 7.96
CA ILE A 147 21.12 -4.51 9.22
C ILE A 147 22.15 -3.42 8.90
N SER A 148 21.94 -2.21 9.39
CA SER A 148 22.92 -1.12 9.26
C SER A 148 23.64 -0.90 10.59
N ILE A 149 24.95 -0.90 10.54
CA ILE A 149 25.83 -0.78 11.70
C ILE A 149 26.66 0.48 11.53
N THR A 150 26.75 1.27 12.60
CA THR A 150 27.50 2.53 12.60
C THR A 150 28.67 2.42 13.56
N LEU A 151 29.89 2.45 13.02
CA LEU A 151 31.11 2.48 13.80
C LEU A 151 31.34 3.88 14.35
N THR A 152 31.16 4.01 15.66
CA THR A 152 31.39 5.27 16.37
C THR A 152 32.76 5.22 17.05
N PRO A 153 33.66 6.20 16.80
CA PRO A 153 34.95 6.27 17.47
C PRO A 153 34.81 6.35 18.98
N GLY A 154 35.62 5.57 19.70
CA GLY A 154 35.66 5.56 21.17
C GLY A 154 35.72 4.16 21.76
N ASP A 155 35.78 4.10 23.10
CA ASP A 155 35.79 2.86 23.86
C ASP A 155 34.42 2.64 24.51
N GLY A 156 33.86 1.43 24.36
CA GLY A 156 32.60 1.09 25.01
C GLY A 156 31.88 -0.07 24.35
N LEU A 157 30.66 -0.31 24.85
CA LEU A 157 29.75 -1.32 24.32
C LEU A 157 28.41 -0.66 24.01
N TYR A 158 27.96 -0.79 22.76
CA TYR A 158 26.62 -0.41 22.33
C TYR A 158 25.78 -1.67 22.18
N GLU A 159 24.79 -1.85 23.06
CA GLU A 159 23.82 -2.94 22.99
C GLU A 159 22.49 -2.44 22.43
N SER A 160 21.96 -3.16 21.44
CA SER A 160 20.63 -2.91 20.88
C SER A 160 19.87 -4.22 20.76
N ASP A 161 18.57 -4.18 21.06
CA ASP A 161 17.69 -5.33 20.93
C ASP A 161 16.76 -5.15 19.73
N MET A 162 16.92 -6.02 18.73
CA MET A 162 16.11 -6.12 17.52
C MET A 162 15.25 -7.39 17.49
N THR A 163 15.16 -8.13 18.62
CA THR A 163 14.26 -9.28 18.80
C THR A 163 12.84 -8.89 19.23
N GLY A 164 12.59 -7.60 19.45
CA GLY A 164 11.29 -7.06 19.85
C GLY A 164 10.15 -7.39 18.88
N GLU A 165 8.91 -7.28 19.37
CA GLU A 165 7.69 -7.61 18.62
C GLU A 165 7.65 -6.94 17.24
N SER A 166 7.66 -7.75 16.19
CA SER A 166 7.48 -7.29 14.83
C SER A 166 6.04 -6.85 14.60
N HIS A 167 5.83 -5.55 14.40
CA HIS A 167 4.52 -4.98 14.03
C HIS A 167 4.09 -5.32 12.58
N LEU A 168 4.81 -6.22 11.88
CA LEU A 168 4.43 -6.67 10.54
C LEU A 168 3.02 -7.26 10.53
N ALA A 169 2.70 -8.12 11.49
CA ALA A 169 1.38 -8.77 11.54
C ALA A 169 0.24 -7.76 11.72
N GLU A 170 0.45 -6.71 12.51
CA GLU A 170 -0.51 -5.63 12.71
C GLU A 170 -0.63 -4.73 11.47
N SER A 171 0.50 -4.46 10.81
CA SER A 171 0.57 -3.69 9.55
C SER A 171 -0.14 -4.42 8.40
N VAL A 172 0.07 -5.73 8.28
CA VAL A 172 -0.59 -6.61 7.30
C VAL A 172 -2.09 -6.67 7.54
N LEU A 173 -2.55 -6.71 8.79
CA LEU A 173 -3.98 -6.70 9.11
C LEU A 173 -4.65 -5.39 8.68
N ILE A 174 -3.99 -4.26 8.91
CA ILE A 174 -4.47 -2.94 8.47
C ILE A 174 -4.48 -2.87 6.94
N GLY A 175 -3.40 -3.30 6.27
CA GLY A 175 -3.27 -3.36 4.81
C GLY A 175 -4.39 -4.20 4.16
N THR A 176 -4.55 -5.43 4.63
CA THR A 176 -5.59 -6.37 4.15
C THR A 176 -7.00 -5.83 4.39
N THR A 177 -7.26 -5.18 5.53
CA THR A 177 -8.56 -4.57 5.84
C THR A 177 -8.87 -3.42 4.88
N ILE A 178 -7.90 -2.54 4.64
CA ILE A 178 -8.04 -1.43 3.69
C ILE A 178 -8.24 -1.98 2.27
N ALA A 179 -7.47 -2.98 1.87
CA ALA A 179 -7.56 -3.62 0.57
C ALA A 179 -8.94 -4.28 0.36
N GLY A 180 -9.45 -4.97 1.38
CA GLY A 180 -10.80 -5.54 1.40
C GLY A 180 -11.91 -4.49 1.29
N LEU A 181 -11.83 -3.40 2.07
CA LEU A 181 -12.79 -2.29 1.98
C LEU A 181 -12.75 -1.60 0.60
N THR A 182 -11.55 -1.44 0.04
CA THR A 182 -11.34 -0.86 -1.29
C THR A 182 -12.00 -1.72 -2.38
N LEU A 183 -11.83 -3.04 -2.29
CA LEU A 183 -12.48 -4.00 -3.20
C LEU A 183 -14.00 -3.94 -3.07
N LEU A 184 -14.54 -3.99 -1.84
CA LEU A 184 -15.98 -3.94 -1.59
C LEU A 184 -16.60 -2.63 -2.09
N ALA A 185 -15.92 -1.50 -1.89
CA ALA A 185 -16.32 -0.21 -2.44
C ALA A 185 -16.38 -0.27 -3.99
N GLY A 186 -15.35 -0.82 -4.65
CA GLY A 186 -15.33 -0.98 -6.10
C GLY A 186 -16.46 -1.87 -6.62
N LEU A 187 -16.75 -2.97 -5.94
CA LEU A 187 -17.90 -3.83 -6.26
C LEU A 187 -19.23 -3.10 -6.07
N ALA A 188 -19.40 -2.35 -4.98
CA ALA A 188 -20.61 -1.57 -4.72
C ALA A 188 -20.86 -0.54 -5.84
N GLY A 189 -19.82 0.19 -6.26
CA GLY A 189 -19.89 1.13 -7.37
C GLY A 189 -20.23 0.46 -8.70
N MET A 190 -19.70 -0.73 -9.00
CA MET A 190 -20.08 -1.50 -10.20
C MET A 190 -21.56 -1.89 -10.19
N VAL A 191 -22.09 -2.33 -9.05
CA VAL A 191 -23.54 -2.59 -8.90
C VAL A 191 -24.33 -1.30 -9.10
N GLY A 192 -23.86 -0.17 -8.59
CA GLY A 192 -24.44 1.16 -8.82
C GLY A 192 -24.51 1.54 -10.31
N GLY A 193 -23.43 1.29 -11.06
CA GLY A 193 -23.41 1.52 -12.51
C GLY A 193 -24.37 0.60 -13.28
N LEU A 194 -24.51 -0.66 -12.87
CA LEU A 194 -25.48 -1.57 -13.48
C LEU A 194 -26.93 -1.18 -13.17
N GLU A 195 -27.20 -0.71 -11.95
CA GLU A 195 -28.52 -0.20 -11.56
C GLU A 195 -28.86 1.09 -12.35
N ALA A 196 -27.88 1.99 -12.51
CA ALA A 196 -28.02 3.18 -13.34
C ALA A 196 -28.36 2.85 -14.80
N TYR A 197 -27.76 1.78 -15.34
CA TYR A 197 -27.99 1.34 -16.71
C TYR A 197 -29.43 0.85 -16.91
N ARG A 198 -29.98 0.10 -15.93
CA ARG A 198 -31.37 -0.37 -15.96
C ARG A 198 -32.36 0.77 -15.79
N GLY A 199 -32.03 1.77 -14.97
CA GLY A 199 -32.91 2.90 -14.67
C GLY A 199 -34.01 2.56 -13.67
N ASP A 200 -33.81 1.54 -12.82
CA ASP A 200 -34.85 1.09 -11.89
C ASP A 200 -34.94 2.05 -10.68
N HIS A 201 -33.87 2.15 -9.89
CA HIS A 201 -33.86 2.92 -8.63
C HIS A 201 -32.76 3.99 -8.61
N TYR A 202 -33.14 5.27 -8.58
CA TYR A 202 -32.19 6.38 -8.51
C TYR A 202 -31.45 6.42 -7.17
N ARG A 203 -32.18 6.28 -6.05
CA ARG A 203 -31.59 6.36 -4.70
C ARG A 203 -30.54 5.27 -4.45
N ARG A 204 -30.80 4.06 -4.96
CA ARG A 204 -29.89 2.91 -4.83
C ARG A 204 -28.63 3.14 -5.66
N THR A 205 -28.80 3.62 -6.89
CA THR A 205 -27.71 4.01 -7.79
C THR A 205 -26.80 5.05 -7.11
N TRP A 206 -27.40 6.09 -6.52
CA TRP A 206 -26.65 7.17 -5.88
C TRP A 206 -25.83 6.69 -4.68
N TRP A 207 -26.44 5.91 -3.77
CA TRP A 207 -25.75 5.37 -2.60
C TRP A 207 -24.63 4.38 -2.96
N LEU A 208 -24.88 3.48 -3.91
CA LEU A 208 -23.88 2.52 -4.37
C LEU A 208 -22.70 3.20 -5.06
N SER A 209 -22.96 4.22 -5.88
CA SER A 209 -21.93 5.01 -6.54
C SER A 209 -21.13 5.84 -5.53
N PHE A 210 -21.78 6.38 -4.50
CA PHE A 210 -21.13 7.08 -3.40
C PHE A 210 -20.15 6.18 -2.65
N PHE A 211 -20.55 4.95 -2.30
CA PHE A 211 -19.62 3.97 -1.74
C PHE A 211 -18.50 3.60 -2.73
N GLY A 212 -18.80 3.56 -4.03
CA GLY A 212 -17.82 3.39 -5.11
C GLY A 212 -16.66 4.39 -5.08
N LEU A 213 -16.90 5.64 -4.65
CA LEU A 213 -15.86 6.68 -4.56
C LEU A 213 -14.73 6.32 -3.59
N TRP A 214 -15.01 5.49 -2.59
CA TRP A 214 -14.01 5.04 -1.62
C TRP A 214 -13.06 3.96 -2.15
N SER A 215 -13.29 3.44 -3.35
CA SER A 215 -12.47 2.37 -3.95
C SER A 215 -11.10 2.82 -4.48
N ARG A 216 -10.75 4.11 -4.37
CA ARG A 216 -9.41 4.66 -4.68
C ARG A 216 -8.83 4.25 -6.05
N GLY A 217 -9.63 3.85 -7.03
CA GLY A 217 -9.26 3.18 -8.29
C GLY A 217 -8.33 3.93 -9.23
N MET A 218 -7.08 4.15 -8.79
CA MET A 218 -6.14 5.20 -9.19
C MET A 218 -6.56 6.55 -8.61
N LEU A 219 -5.66 7.14 -7.81
CA LEU A 219 -5.86 8.22 -6.82
C LEU A 219 -6.80 9.37 -7.23
N PHE A 220 -6.96 9.62 -8.55
CA PHE A 220 -7.90 10.60 -9.10
C PHE A 220 -8.81 10.08 -10.23
N ILE A 221 -8.39 9.07 -11.00
CA ILE A 221 -9.06 8.69 -12.25
C ILE A 221 -10.39 7.98 -11.97
N GLY A 222 -10.38 6.93 -11.14
CA GLY A 222 -11.60 6.20 -10.78
C GLY A 222 -12.68 7.10 -10.16
N PRO A 223 -12.37 7.88 -9.10
CA PRO A 223 -13.33 8.80 -8.51
C PRO A 223 -13.86 9.87 -9.47
N MET A 224 -13.03 10.38 -10.38
CA MET A 224 -13.46 11.34 -11.40
C MET A 224 -14.52 10.74 -12.33
N PHE A 225 -14.29 9.51 -12.81
CA PHE A 225 -15.25 8.79 -13.64
C PHE A 225 -16.57 8.55 -12.91
N ILE A 226 -16.51 8.15 -11.64
CA ILE A 226 -17.71 7.95 -10.80
C ILE A 226 -18.47 9.27 -10.61
N LEU A 227 -17.79 10.38 -10.30
CA LEU A 227 -18.43 11.69 -10.11
C LEU A 227 -19.07 12.21 -11.40
N LEU A 228 -18.39 12.09 -12.55
CA LEU A 228 -18.96 12.44 -13.85
C LEU A 228 -20.21 11.61 -14.15
N GLY A 229 -20.14 10.31 -13.86
CA GLY A 229 -21.28 9.41 -14.04
C GLY A 229 -22.45 9.71 -13.10
N MET A 230 -22.17 10.04 -11.84
CA MET A 230 -23.17 10.52 -10.87
C MET A 230 -23.80 11.84 -11.32
N GLY A 231 -23.02 12.77 -11.89
CA GLY A 231 -23.53 14.02 -12.45
C GLY A 231 -24.49 13.81 -13.61
N MET A 232 -24.12 12.95 -14.58
CA MET A 232 -24.98 12.63 -15.72
C MET A 232 -26.25 11.87 -15.31
N THR A 233 -26.14 10.91 -14.40
CA THR A 233 -27.32 10.17 -13.88
C THR A 233 -28.22 11.06 -13.03
N HIS A 234 -27.69 12.09 -12.36
CA HIS A 234 -28.49 13.11 -11.69
C HIS A 234 -29.25 14.00 -12.68
N LEU A 235 -28.66 14.38 -13.81
CA LEU A 235 -29.36 15.10 -14.88
C LEU A 235 -30.50 14.27 -15.47
N ALA A 236 -30.29 12.97 -15.66
CA ALA A 236 -31.28 12.03 -16.18
C ALA A 236 -32.14 11.36 -15.10
N ARG A 237 -32.28 11.96 -13.90
CA ARG A 237 -32.98 11.33 -12.76
C ARG A 237 -34.46 11.04 -13.04
N ASP A 238 -35.10 11.85 -13.88
CA ASP A 238 -36.52 11.70 -14.23
C ASP A 238 -36.77 10.48 -15.16
N GLN A 239 -35.69 9.81 -15.61
CA GLN A 239 -35.77 8.56 -16.36
C GLN A 239 -35.76 7.31 -15.45
N PHE A 240 -35.74 7.47 -14.13
CA PHE A 240 -35.77 6.36 -13.19
C PHE A 240 -37.19 6.00 -12.77
N THR A 241 -37.50 4.71 -12.71
CA THR A 241 -38.86 4.25 -12.39
C THR A 241 -39.32 4.68 -11.00
N ASP A 242 -38.42 4.66 -10.00
CA ASP A 242 -38.72 5.10 -8.63
C ASP A 242 -38.94 6.61 -8.49
N HIS A 243 -38.54 7.41 -9.48
CA HIS A 243 -38.59 8.86 -9.43
C HIS A 243 -39.77 9.44 -10.23
N THR A 244 -40.36 8.63 -11.12
CA THR A 244 -41.56 8.98 -11.89
C THR A 244 -42.88 8.60 -11.19
N GLU A 245 -42.83 7.80 -10.12
CA GLU A 245 -44.00 7.32 -9.38
C GLU A 245 -44.41 8.21 -8.18
N ASP A 246 -43.67 9.29 -7.89
CA ASP A 246 -43.99 10.29 -6.85
C ASP A 246 -44.65 11.57 -7.40
#